data_AF-A0A433D1M7-F1
#
_entry.id   AF-A0A433D1M7-F1
#
_cell.length_a   1.000
_cell.length_b   1.000
_cell.length_c   1.000
_cell.angle_alpha   90.00
_cell.angle_beta   90.00
_cell.angle_gamma   90.00
#
_symmetry.space_group_name_H-M   'P 1'
#
loop_
_entity.id
_entity.type
_entity.pdbx_description
1 polymer ?
#
loop_
_entity_poly.entity_id
_entity_poly.type
_entity_poly.pdbx_seq_one_letter_code
_entity_poly.pdbx_strand_id
1 'polypeptide(L)'
;MHTGFTWLGCGAFIPRSKVLRFLAQLGSNGLSKDRLRVADMYFSIWTNQYPYQMSNPLTPLDQKEGWSDGVDQWRIVYQNIYDASSKLYEALAANAVDHFMREEEQPRPDQRDTRAPCLNDKCLFLTNIDPFPLPTSVVFDNVNVTQVRMQETQFDKLDFPSNDFWTKHAYHYAVDRDDNTCWNSYKAPHAGDYFGLHMLTAINSKHVTILSSQNINHLENVFAISTSTNGDRWVTCKYQPLKDAVVSSDPHRLHIGFLCPAAEPFRFLRIEFQRDLPEPFEVCSLGLEGFNV
;
A
#
# COMPACT_ATOMS: atom_id res chain seq x y z
N MET A 1 5.05 -15.37 13.63
CA MET A 1 3.90 -14.44 13.80
C MET A 1 3.92 -13.49 12.61
N HIS A 2 2.78 -13.30 11.94
CA HIS A 2 2.64 -12.55 10.69
C HIS A 2 1.59 -11.45 10.87
N THR A 3 1.82 -10.52 11.80
CA THR A 3 0.79 -9.58 12.23
C THR A 3 1.32 -8.17 12.42
N GLY A 4 0.40 -7.22 12.49
CA GLY A 4 0.66 -5.84 12.85
C GLY A 4 -0.60 -5.20 13.43
N PHE A 5 -0.41 -4.16 14.22
CA PHE A 5 -1.53 -3.33 14.64
C PHE A 5 -2.04 -2.53 13.44
N THR A 6 -3.36 -2.49 13.24
CA THR A 6 -3.98 -1.60 12.28
C THR A 6 -5.19 -0.91 12.90
N TRP A 7 -5.29 0.40 12.69
CA TRP A 7 -6.41 1.19 13.16
C TRP A 7 -7.63 0.96 12.26
N LEU A 8 -8.55 0.10 12.67
CA LEU A 8 -9.72 -0.26 11.86
C LEU A 8 -10.73 0.89 11.70
N GLY A 9 -10.66 1.89 12.59
CA GLY A 9 -11.53 3.08 12.55
C GLY A 9 -11.31 3.99 11.34
N CYS A 10 -10.26 3.78 10.55
CA CYS A 10 -9.96 4.55 9.34
C CYS A 10 -10.66 4.01 8.07
N GLY A 11 -11.51 2.98 8.22
CA GLY A 11 -12.15 2.27 7.12
C GLY A 11 -11.46 0.94 6.85
N ALA A 12 -12.21 -0.16 6.96
CA ALA A 12 -11.69 -1.51 6.76
C ALA A 12 -12.72 -2.42 6.09
N PHE A 13 -12.27 -3.21 5.11
CA PHE A 13 -13.03 -4.30 4.54
C PHE A 13 -12.51 -5.62 5.09
N ILE A 14 -13.39 -6.37 5.74
CA ILE A 14 -13.01 -7.58 6.46
C ILE A 14 -13.89 -8.75 5.97
N PRO A 15 -13.29 -9.86 5.52
CA PRO A 15 -14.06 -11.05 5.19
C PRO A 15 -14.83 -11.58 6.41
N ARG A 16 -16.07 -12.01 6.19
CA ARG A 16 -16.91 -12.62 7.24
C ARG A 16 -16.20 -13.75 7.98
N SER A 17 -15.38 -14.53 7.30
CA SER A 17 -14.58 -15.61 7.88
C SER A 17 -13.59 -15.13 8.95
N LYS A 18 -12.93 -13.98 8.76
CA LYS A 18 -12.02 -13.39 9.76
C LYS A 18 -12.78 -12.97 11.02
N VAL A 19 -13.98 -12.40 10.87
CA VAL A 19 -14.87 -12.05 11.99
C VAL A 19 -15.33 -13.28 12.77
N LEU A 20 -15.82 -14.32 12.08
CA LEU A 20 -16.27 -15.56 12.73
C LEU A 20 -15.14 -16.24 13.49
N ARG A 21 -13.93 -16.25 12.93
CA ARG A 21 -12.74 -16.78 13.59
C ARG A 21 -12.40 -15.99 14.85
N PHE A 22 -12.45 -14.66 14.80
CA PHE A 22 -12.20 -13.84 15.96
C PHE A 22 -13.19 -14.11 17.11
N LEU A 23 -14.47 -14.28 16.80
CA LEU A 23 -15.48 -14.66 17.80
C LEU A 23 -15.15 -16.02 18.45
N ALA A 24 -14.64 -16.98 17.68
CA ALA A 24 -14.18 -18.26 18.23
C ALA A 24 -12.93 -18.10 19.11
N GLN A 25 -11.96 -17.28 18.68
CA GLN A 25 -10.76 -16.95 19.47
C GLN A 25 -11.14 -16.29 20.81
N LEU A 26 -12.13 -15.40 20.82
CA LEU A 26 -12.65 -14.79 22.05
C LEU A 26 -13.26 -15.82 22.99
N GLY A 27 -13.99 -16.80 22.46
CA GLY A 27 -14.57 -17.90 23.23
C GLY A 27 -13.51 -18.77 23.92
N SER A 28 -12.38 -19.02 23.26
CA SER A 28 -11.31 -19.87 23.77
C SER A 28 -10.30 -19.14 24.68
N ASN A 29 -9.98 -17.87 24.38
CA ASN A 29 -8.90 -17.14 25.06
C ASN A 29 -9.41 -16.17 26.13
N GLY A 30 -10.70 -15.81 26.11
CA GLY A 30 -11.35 -14.91 27.05
C GLY A 30 -10.81 -13.47 27.02
N LEU A 31 -11.69 -12.50 26.82
CA LEU A 31 -11.42 -11.09 27.14
C LEU A 31 -12.34 -10.63 28.28
N SER A 32 -11.80 -9.85 29.21
CA SER A 32 -12.63 -9.18 30.21
C SER A 32 -13.62 -8.22 29.53
N LYS A 33 -14.73 -7.92 30.19
CA LYS A 33 -15.75 -7.00 29.65
C LYS A 33 -15.17 -5.64 29.24
N ASP A 34 -14.21 -5.13 30.01
CA ASP A 34 -13.55 -3.86 29.69
C ASP A 34 -12.67 -3.96 28.43
N ARG A 35 -12.01 -5.10 28.22
CA ARG A 35 -11.19 -5.35 27.02
C ARG A 35 -12.00 -5.57 25.75
N LEU A 36 -13.28 -5.95 25.86
CA LEU A 36 -14.17 -6.01 24.70
C LEU A 36 -14.39 -4.62 24.06
N ARG A 37 -14.18 -3.52 24.81
CA ARG A 37 -14.29 -2.16 24.27
C ARG A 37 -13.15 -1.80 23.31
N VAL A 38 -12.02 -2.51 23.39
CA VAL A 38 -10.82 -2.34 22.56
C VAL A 38 -10.56 -3.61 21.74
N ALA A 39 -11.62 -4.37 21.45
CA ALA A 39 -11.53 -5.65 20.75
C ALA A 39 -11.03 -5.51 19.31
N ASP A 40 -11.12 -4.33 18.70
CA ASP A 40 -10.54 -4.00 17.40
C ASP A 40 -9.01 -4.12 17.38
N MET A 41 -8.35 -3.74 18.48
CA MET A 41 -6.90 -3.90 18.66
C MET A 41 -6.52 -5.38 18.67
N TYR A 42 -7.30 -6.21 19.38
CA TYR A 42 -7.11 -7.66 19.38
C TYR A 42 -7.43 -8.25 18.01
N PHE A 43 -8.52 -7.80 17.38
CA PHE A 43 -8.95 -8.30 16.08
C PHE A 43 -7.84 -8.16 15.03
N SER A 44 -7.27 -6.96 14.89
CA SER A 44 -6.18 -6.72 13.92
C SER A 44 -5.01 -7.68 14.15
N ILE A 45 -4.55 -7.79 15.39
CA ILE A 45 -3.39 -8.60 15.76
C ILE A 45 -3.69 -10.11 15.62
N TRP A 46 -4.84 -10.57 16.12
CA TRP A 46 -5.22 -11.99 16.20
C TRP A 46 -5.64 -12.61 14.88
N THR A 47 -5.85 -11.79 13.84
CA THR A 47 -5.94 -12.34 12.48
C THR A 47 -4.66 -13.06 12.08
N ASN A 48 -3.51 -12.66 12.66
CA ASN A 48 -2.17 -13.11 12.31
C ASN A 48 -1.91 -13.06 10.80
N GLN A 49 -2.37 -11.98 10.16
CA GLN A 49 -2.14 -11.67 8.75
C GLN A 49 -1.80 -10.19 8.58
N TYR A 50 -0.94 -9.87 7.62
CA TYR A 50 -0.70 -8.48 7.22
C TYR A 50 -1.91 -7.92 6.44
N PRO A 51 -2.44 -6.74 6.81
CA PRO A 51 -3.55 -6.14 6.07
C PRO A 51 -3.10 -5.71 4.67
N TYR A 52 -4.05 -5.65 3.72
CA TYR A 52 -3.86 -4.88 2.50
C TYR A 52 -4.18 -3.43 2.82
N GLN A 53 -3.19 -2.54 2.64
CA GLN A 53 -3.37 -1.12 2.86
C GLN A 53 -3.60 -0.43 1.52
N MET A 54 -4.66 0.38 1.48
CA MET A 54 -4.87 1.35 0.40
C MET A 54 -4.48 2.71 0.96
N SER A 55 -3.43 3.30 0.41
CA SER A 55 -2.95 4.60 0.86
C SER A 55 -3.92 5.68 0.41
N ASN A 56 -4.49 6.41 1.36
CA ASN A 56 -5.41 7.51 1.10
C ASN A 56 -5.27 8.58 2.19
N PRO A 57 -5.49 9.87 1.89
CA PRO A 57 -5.66 10.87 2.92
C PRO A 57 -6.76 10.47 3.90
N LEU A 58 -6.48 10.59 5.19
CA LEU A 58 -7.44 10.29 6.23
C LEU A 58 -8.15 11.59 6.64
N THR A 59 -9.48 11.59 6.56
CA THR A 59 -10.28 12.66 7.15
C THR A 59 -10.52 12.33 8.62
N PRO A 60 -10.06 13.15 9.58
CA PRO A 60 -10.31 12.90 10.99
C PRO A 60 -11.80 12.93 11.30
N LEU A 61 -12.27 11.96 12.08
CA LEU A 61 -13.64 11.95 12.63
C LEU A 61 -13.72 12.86 13.85
N ASP A 62 -14.90 13.46 14.09
CA ASP A 62 -15.15 14.24 15.31
C ASP A 62 -14.96 13.36 16.55
N GLN A 63 -14.11 13.81 17.48
CA GLN A 63 -13.72 13.07 18.69
C GLN A 63 -14.44 13.57 19.95
N LYS A 64 -15.41 14.51 19.85
CA LYS A 64 -16.07 15.13 21.02
C LYS A 64 -16.76 14.15 21.99
N GLU A 65 -17.10 12.95 21.55
CA GLU A 65 -17.62 11.86 22.41
C GLU A 65 -16.80 10.57 22.26
N GLY A 66 -15.52 10.70 21.91
CA GLY A 66 -14.62 9.56 21.82
C GLY A 66 -14.46 8.89 23.19
N TRP A 67 -14.38 7.56 23.20
CA TRP A 67 -14.06 6.80 24.41
C TRP A 67 -12.74 7.24 25.08
N SER A 68 -11.86 7.90 24.31
CA SER A 68 -10.57 8.44 24.74
C SER A 68 -10.63 9.80 25.46
N ASP A 69 -11.81 10.42 25.61
CA ASP A 69 -11.92 11.71 26.29
C ASP A 69 -11.58 11.58 27.80
N GLY A 70 -10.65 12.40 28.27
CA GLY A 70 -10.19 12.41 29.67
C GLY A 70 -9.29 11.25 30.11
N VAL A 71 -8.83 10.37 29.20
CA VAL A 71 -7.94 9.23 29.52
C VAL A 71 -6.61 9.28 28.76
N ASP A 72 -5.56 8.67 29.33
CA ASP A 72 -4.31 8.40 28.61
C ASP A 72 -4.52 7.28 27.59
N GLN A 73 -5.07 7.68 26.45
CA GLN A 73 -5.39 6.83 25.31
C GLN A 73 -4.19 6.02 24.83
N TRP A 74 -3.00 6.63 24.72
CA TRP A 74 -1.81 5.95 24.22
C TRP A 74 -1.34 4.85 25.16
N ARG A 75 -1.39 5.08 26.48
CA ARG A 75 -1.09 4.01 27.43
C ARG A 75 -2.03 2.82 27.27
N ILE A 76 -3.33 3.06 27.07
CA ILE A 76 -4.29 1.96 26.90
C ILE A 76 -4.08 1.24 25.56
N VAL A 77 -3.85 1.99 24.48
CA VAL A 77 -3.54 1.44 23.15
C VAL A 77 -2.30 0.53 23.23
N TYR A 78 -1.18 1.05 23.72
CA TYR A 78 0.07 0.30 23.80
C TYR A 78 -0.02 -0.92 24.72
N GLN A 79 -0.74 -0.83 25.85
CA GLN A 79 -0.97 -1.97 26.73
C GLN A 79 -1.76 -3.09 26.03
N ASN A 80 -2.81 -2.74 25.27
CA ASN A 80 -3.62 -3.75 24.59
C ASN A 80 -2.93 -4.32 23.34
N ILE A 81 -2.15 -3.53 22.62
CA ILE A 81 -1.30 -4.04 21.52
C ILE A 81 -0.31 -5.07 22.08
N TYR A 82 0.36 -4.76 23.19
CA TYR A 82 1.31 -5.67 23.82
C TYR A 82 0.63 -6.95 24.32
N ASP A 83 -0.50 -6.83 25.02
CA ASP A 83 -1.25 -7.99 25.54
C ASP A 83 -1.73 -8.89 24.39
N ALA A 84 -2.34 -8.32 23.35
CA ALA A 84 -2.82 -9.07 22.20
C ALA A 84 -1.67 -9.80 21.48
N SER A 85 -0.53 -9.13 21.31
CA SER A 85 0.66 -9.71 20.66
C SER A 85 1.29 -10.82 21.49
N SER A 86 1.37 -10.64 22.81
CA SER A 86 1.93 -11.63 23.73
C SER A 86 1.07 -12.90 23.77
N LYS A 87 -0.26 -12.76 23.86
CA LYS A 87 -1.20 -13.88 23.81
C LYS A 87 -1.13 -14.64 22.48
N LEU A 88 -1.04 -13.91 21.37
CA LEU A 88 -0.87 -14.53 20.05
C LEU A 88 0.45 -15.31 19.98
N TYR A 89 1.55 -14.71 20.45
CA TYR A 89 2.86 -15.36 20.48
C TYR A 89 2.84 -16.67 21.29
N GLU A 90 2.27 -16.65 22.48
CA GLU A 90 2.12 -17.82 23.35
C GLU A 90 1.24 -18.90 22.71
N ALA A 91 0.10 -18.54 22.13
CA ALA A 91 -0.80 -19.48 21.46
C ALA A 91 -0.11 -20.17 20.26
N LEU A 92 0.59 -19.38 19.43
CA LEU A 92 1.36 -19.92 18.31
C LEU A 92 2.45 -20.90 18.78
N ALA A 93 3.13 -20.60 19.89
CA ALA A 93 4.16 -21.47 20.47
C ALA A 93 3.60 -22.75 21.11
N ALA A 94 2.44 -22.68 21.78
CA ALA A 94 1.80 -23.82 22.43
C ALA A 94 1.23 -24.86 21.46
N ASN A 95 1.05 -24.49 20.19
CA ASN A 95 0.46 -25.32 19.14
C ASN A 95 -0.89 -25.96 19.53
N ALA A 96 -1.73 -25.20 20.25
CA ALA A 96 -3.01 -25.65 20.76
C ALA A 96 -4.14 -25.49 19.72
N VAL A 97 -5.31 -26.07 20.00
CA VAL A 97 -6.54 -25.82 19.24
C VAL A 97 -7.08 -24.43 19.62
N ASP A 98 -6.57 -23.39 18.96
CA ASP A 98 -6.72 -21.98 19.39
C ASP A 98 -7.24 -21.03 18.30
N HIS A 99 -7.73 -21.57 17.18
CA HIS A 99 -8.28 -20.83 16.03
C HIS A 99 -7.33 -19.77 15.41
N PHE A 100 -6.07 -19.70 15.84
CA PHE A 100 -5.07 -18.81 15.24
C PHE A 100 -4.50 -19.40 13.97
N MET A 101 -4.42 -18.57 12.93
CA MET A 101 -3.76 -18.95 11.68
C MET A 101 -2.26 -19.04 11.92
N ARG A 102 -1.62 -20.10 11.42
CA ARG A 102 -0.17 -20.27 11.46
C ARG A 102 0.49 -20.01 10.11
N GLU A 103 -0.27 -20.20 9.03
CA GLU A 103 0.18 -19.94 7.67
C GLU A 103 -0.10 -18.49 7.27
N GLU A 104 0.87 -17.89 6.60
CA GLU A 104 0.76 -16.55 6.01
C GLU A 104 -0.07 -16.58 4.72
N GLU A 105 -1.01 -15.65 4.61
CA GLU A 105 -1.90 -15.46 3.47
C GLU A 105 -1.12 -14.98 2.25
N GLN A 106 -1.29 -15.68 1.12
CA GLN A 106 -0.70 -15.32 -0.16
C GLN A 106 -1.54 -14.26 -0.89
N PRO A 107 -0.91 -13.38 -1.69
CA PRO A 107 0.53 -13.15 -1.80
C PRO A 107 1.15 -12.58 -0.52
N ARG A 108 2.44 -12.87 -0.29
CA ARG A 108 3.23 -12.32 0.83
C ARG A 108 3.46 -10.81 0.67
N PRO A 109 3.77 -10.05 1.73
CA PRO A 109 3.99 -8.61 1.66
C PRO A 109 4.93 -8.12 0.55
N ASP A 110 6.04 -8.83 0.33
CA ASP A 110 7.04 -8.54 -0.71
C ASP A 110 6.53 -8.75 -2.14
N GLN A 111 5.36 -9.38 -2.30
CA GLN A 111 4.72 -9.67 -3.58
C GLN A 111 3.46 -8.83 -3.81
N ARG A 112 3.12 -7.94 -2.88
CA ARG A 112 1.91 -7.12 -2.95
C ARG A 112 2.21 -5.79 -3.62
N ASP A 113 1.32 -5.39 -4.51
CA ASP A 113 1.28 -4.03 -5.01
C ASP A 113 0.69 -3.10 -3.95
N THR A 114 1.35 -1.97 -3.74
CA THR A 114 0.75 -0.81 -3.10
C THR A 114 -0.32 -0.22 -4.01
N ARG A 115 -1.42 0.24 -3.42
CA ARG A 115 -2.51 0.90 -4.15
C ARG A 115 -2.94 2.21 -3.49
N ALA A 116 -3.30 3.19 -4.32
CA ALA A 116 -3.95 4.43 -3.89
C ALA A 116 -5.10 4.77 -4.84
N PRO A 117 -6.29 5.16 -4.33
CA PRO A 117 -7.40 5.51 -5.19
C PRO A 117 -7.13 6.83 -5.93
N CYS A 118 -7.57 6.89 -7.17
CA CYS A 118 -7.66 8.13 -7.93
C CYS A 118 -8.74 9.04 -7.33
N LEU A 119 -8.62 10.37 -7.49
CA LEU A 119 -9.54 11.33 -6.87
C LEU A 119 -11.03 11.06 -7.17
N ASN A 120 -11.36 10.49 -8.33
CA ASN A 120 -12.73 10.21 -8.76
C ASN A 120 -13.16 8.74 -8.60
N ASP A 121 -12.38 7.92 -7.90
CA ASP A 121 -12.59 6.48 -7.67
C ASP A 121 -12.70 5.61 -8.93
N LYS A 122 -12.31 6.12 -10.12
CA LYS A 122 -12.36 5.34 -11.38
C LYS A 122 -11.13 4.47 -11.59
N CYS A 123 -10.07 4.70 -10.84
CA CYS A 123 -8.85 3.91 -10.90
C CYS A 123 -8.17 3.82 -9.54
N LEU A 124 -7.21 2.91 -9.45
CA LEU A 124 -6.18 2.85 -8.42
C LEU A 124 -4.83 3.10 -9.09
N PHE A 125 -4.04 4.00 -8.55
CA PHE A 125 -2.59 3.97 -8.76
C PHE A 125 -2.04 2.68 -8.15
N LEU A 126 -1.09 2.03 -8.84
CA LEU A 126 -0.43 0.82 -8.35
C LEU A 126 1.08 0.90 -8.55
N THR A 127 1.84 0.34 -7.61
CA THR A 127 3.30 0.24 -7.68
C THR A 127 3.77 -0.94 -6.83
N ASN A 128 4.86 -1.60 -7.23
CA ASN A 128 5.57 -2.57 -6.37
C ASN A 128 6.62 -1.89 -5.48
N ILE A 129 6.88 -0.60 -5.67
CA ILE A 129 7.88 0.15 -4.90
C ILE A 129 7.25 0.56 -3.57
N ASP A 130 7.59 -0.16 -2.51
CA ASP A 130 7.24 0.15 -1.12
C ASP A 130 8.47 0.71 -0.39
N PRO A 131 8.42 1.97 0.11
CA PRO A 131 9.56 2.54 0.80
C PRO A 131 9.67 2.02 2.25
N PHE A 132 8.66 1.30 2.75
CA PHE A 132 8.67 0.74 4.10
C PHE A 132 9.43 -0.61 4.15
N PRO A 133 10.20 -0.85 5.23
CA PRO A 133 10.84 -2.12 5.47
C PRO A 133 9.83 -3.26 5.54
N LEU A 134 10.22 -4.42 5.00
CA LEU A 134 9.41 -5.62 5.15
C LEU A 134 9.15 -5.92 6.62
N PRO A 135 7.94 -6.39 6.99
CA PRO A 135 7.61 -6.71 8.38
C PRO A 135 8.56 -7.71 9.04
N THR A 136 9.26 -8.54 8.27
CA THR A 136 10.27 -9.48 8.76
C THR A 136 11.57 -8.82 9.23
N SER A 137 11.76 -7.52 8.97
CA SER A 137 12.94 -6.76 9.38
C SER A 137 13.01 -6.55 10.90
N VAL A 138 11.87 -6.60 11.59
CA VAL A 138 11.81 -6.52 13.06
C VAL A 138 10.92 -7.65 13.58
N VAL A 139 11.52 -8.63 14.26
CA VAL A 139 10.80 -9.78 14.79
C VAL A 139 10.37 -9.50 16.22
N PHE A 140 9.08 -9.63 16.50
CA PHE A 140 8.56 -9.56 17.86
C PHE A 140 8.90 -10.84 18.64
N ASP A 141 9.43 -10.66 19.84
CA ASP A 141 9.73 -11.71 20.81
C ASP A 141 9.30 -11.24 22.20
N ASN A 142 8.30 -11.90 22.79
CA ASN A 142 7.73 -11.50 24.08
C ASN A 142 8.66 -11.74 25.28
N VAL A 143 9.81 -12.40 25.09
CA VAL A 143 10.85 -12.55 26.12
C VAL A 143 11.70 -11.29 26.22
N ASN A 144 12.08 -10.73 25.07
CA ASN A 144 12.98 -9.58 24.99
C ASN A 144 12.24 -8.24 24.85
N VAL A 145 11.02 -8.26 24.30
CA VAL A 145 10.15 -7.10 24.14
C VAL A 145 9.04 -7.21 25.16
N THR A 146 9.10 -6.39 26.21
CA THR A 146 8.08 -6.29 27.27
C THR A 146 7.12 -5.09 27.10
N GLN A 147 7.39 -4.24 26.11
CA GLN A 147 6.61 -3.04 25.77
C GLN A 147 6.69 -2.75 24.27
N VAL A 148 5.58 -2.30 23.67
CA VAL A 148 5.53 -1.97 22.24
C VAL A 148 6.57 -0.94 21.83
N ARG A 149 6.85 0.05 22.68
CA ARG A 149 7.87 1.09 22.40
C ARG A 149 9.26 0.54 22.14
N MET A 150 9.60 -0.63 22.70
CA MET A 150 10.88 -1.28 22.40
C MET A 150 10.90 -1.89 21.00
N GLN A 151 9.76 -2.40 20.52
CA GLN A 151 9.59 -2.81 19.13
C GLN A 151 9.69 -1.61 18.18
N GLU A 152 8.99 -0.50 18.51
CA GLU A 152 9.05 0.74 17.73
C GLU A 152 10.49 1.26 17.64
N THR A 153 11.24 1.28 18.75
CA THR A 153 12.65 1.70 18.76
C THR A 153 13.54 0.85 17.85
N GLN A 154 13.20 -0.42 17.61
CA GLN A 154 13.92 -1.26 16.65
C GLN A 154 13.53 -0.91 15.21
N PHE A 155 12.24 -0.68 14.97
CA PHE A 155 11.72 -0.27 13.67
C PHE A 155 12.23 1.12 13.25
N ASP A 156 12.26 2.09 14.18
CA ASP A 156 12.72 3.47 13.99
C ASP A 156 14.20 3.59 13.59
N LYS A 157 14.98 2.51 13.72
CA LYS A 157 16.37 2.43 13.25
C LYS A 157 16.49 2.02 11.77
N LEU A 158 15.40 1.54 11.18
CA LEU A 158 15.37 1.12 9.78
C LEU A 158 15.23 2.31 8.86
N ASP A 159 15.55 2.08 7.59
CA ASP A 159 15.47 3.10 6.55
C ASP A 159 14.07 3.14 5.92
N PHE A 160 13.29 4.15 6.31
CA PHE A 160 11.93 4.41 5.83
C PHE A 160 11.60 5.91 5.85
N PRO A 161 10.58 6.35 5.09
CA PRO A 161 10.24 7.76 5.00
C PRO A 161 9.86 8.38 6.35
N SER A 162 10.30 9.62 6.56
CA SER A 162 9.80 10.43 7.68
C SER A 162 8.33 10.78 7.47
N ASN A 163 7.63 11.15 8.56
CA ASN A 163 6.25 11.64 8.46
C ASN A 163 6.14 12.86 7.54
N ASP A 164 7.12 13.79 7.57
CA ASP A 164 7.13 14.97 6.69
C ASP A 164 7.23 14.57 5.21
N PHE A 165 8.13 13.63 4.87
CA PHE A 165 8.22 13.09 3.52
C PHE A 165 6.89 12.46 3.11
N TRP A 166 6.33 11.59 3.95
CA TRP A 166 5.10 10.88 3.65
C TRP A 166 3.92 11.81 3.39
N THR A 167 3.78 12.87 4.19
CA THR A 167 2.72 13.87 4.03
C THR A 167 2.81 14.68 2.74
N LYS A 168 3.94 14.64 2.02
CA LYS A 168 4.16 15.40 0.77
C LYS A 168 4.29 14.50 -0.46
N HIS A 169 4.59 13.22 -0.26
CA HIS A 169 5.00 12.33 -1.34
C HIS A 169 4.33 10.95 -1.35
N ALA A 170 3.24 10.78 -0.59
CA ALA A 170 2.45 9.56 -0.60
C ALA A 170 1.89 9.21 -1.99
N TYR A 171 1.54 7.94 -2.18
CA TYR A 171 1.15 7.36 -3.47
C TYR A 171 -0.02 8.03 -4.19
N HIS A 172 -0.97 8.60 -3.45
CA HIS A 172 -2.17 9.20 -4.04
C HIS A 172 -1.86 10.48 -4.84
N TYR A 173 -0.72 11.14 -4.57
CA TYR A 173 -0.27 12.33 -5.31
C TYR A 173 0.11 12.05 -6.76
N ALA A 174 0.23 10.78 -7.19
CA ALA A 174 0.37 10.48 -8.62
C ALA A 174 -0.95 10.65 -9.41
N VAL A 175 -2.09 10.70 -8.73
CA VAL A 175 -3.44 10.57 -9.31
C VAL A 175 -4.50 11.44 -8.60
N ASP A 176 -4.08 12.54 -7.97
CA ASP A 176 -4.94 13.48 -7.24
C ASP A 176 -5.43 14.68 -8.09
N ARG A 177 -4.97 14.77 -9.35
CA ARG A 177 -5.23 15.88 -10.30
C ARG A 177 -4.59 17.22 -9.92
N ASP A 178 -3.58 17.23 -9.04
CA ASP A 178 -2.78 18.41 -8.77
C ASP A 178 -1.37 18.21 -9.34
N ASP A 179 -1.07 18.90 -10.45
CA ASP A 179 0.23 18.81 -11.13
C ASP A 179 1.41 19.32 -10.26
N ASN A 180 1.16 19.88 -9.05
CA ASN A 180 2.18 20.37 -8.11
C ASN A 180 2.49 19.42 -6.94
N THR A 181 1.69 18.38 -6.74
CA THR A 181 1.96 17.33 -5.76
C THR A 181 2.52 16.12 -6.50
N CYS A 182 3.42 15.36 -5.87
CA CYS A 182 4.05 14.23 -6.55
C CYS A 182 4.26 13.06 -5.61
N TRP A 183 3.86 11.86 -6.04
CA TRP A 183 4.40 10.65 -5.43
C TRP A 183 5.90 10.60 -5.69
N ASN A 184 6.69 10.25 -4.67
CA ASN A 184 8.12 10.01 -4.78
C ASN A 184 8.43 8.58 -4.31
N SER A 185 9.24 7.85 -5.08
CA SER A 185 9.60 6.46 -4.79
C SER A 185 10.44 6.27 -3.52
N TYR A 186 10.95 7.36 -2.93
CA TYR A 186 11.86 7.44 -1.78
C TYR A 186 13.24 6.82 -2.02
N LYS A 187 13.28 5.60 -2.54
CA LYS A 187 14.47 4.88 -3.01
C LYS A 187 14.53 4.94 -4.53
N ALA A 188 15.74 4.87 -5.08
CA ALA A 188 15.94 4.83 -6.51
C ALA A 188 15.36 3.52 -7.09
N PRO A 189 14.49 3.57 -8.12
CA PRO A 189 13.92 2.36 -8.71
C PRO A 189 14.96 1.45 -9.34
N HIS A 190 14.75 0.14 -9.22
CA HIS A 190 15.54 -0.90 -9.86
C HIS A 190 14.88 -1.41 -11.15
N ALA A 191 15.67 -2.08 -12.00
CA ALA A 191 15.13 -2.80 -13.14
C ALA A 191 14.09 -3.84 -12.69
N GLY A 192 12.91 -3.80 -13.30
CA GLY A 192 11.76 -4.65 -12.96
C GLY A 192 10.76 -3.99 -11.99
N ASP A 193 11.12 -2.88 -11.34
CA ASP A 193 10.14 -2.09 -10.62
C ASP A 193 9.12 -1.47 -11.58
N TYR A 194 7.92 -1.20 -11.11
CA TYR A 194 6.87 -0.61 -11.92
C TYR A 194 5.91 0.27 -11.12
N PHE A 195 5.30 1.19 -11.84
CA PHE A 195 4.11 1.90 -11.41
C PHE A 195 3.05 1.88 -12.52
N GLY A 196 1.82 2.27 -12.23
CA GLY A 196 0.77 2.25 -13.23
C GLY A 196 -0.62 2.48 -12.68
N LEU A 197 -1.61 2.03 -13.45
CA LEU A 197 -3.03 2.24 -13.16
C LEU A 197 -3.80 0.93 -13.24
N HIS A 198 -4.74 0.76 -12.32
CA HIS A 198 -5.78 -0.25 -12.34
C HIS A 198 -7.12 0.46 -12.45
N MET A 199 -7.74 0.41 -13.62
CA MET A 199 -9.02 1.02 -13.91
C MET A 199 -10.17 0.11 -13.46
N LEU A 200 -11.21 0.72 -12.91
CA LEU A 200 -12.42 0.04 -12.50
C LEU A 200 -13.15 -0.60 -13.70
N THR A 201 -13.19 0.11 -14.82
CA THR A 201 -13.72 -0.36 -16.10
C THR A 201 -12.62 -0.50 -17.13
N ALA A 202 -12.77 -1.46 -18.05
CA ALA A 202 -11.81 -1.65 -19.13
C ALA A 202 -11.86 -0.45 -20.11
N ILE A 203 -10.71 -0.01 -20.59
CA ILE A 203 -10.59 1.15 -21.48
C ILE A 203 -9.71 0.84 -22.69
N ASN A 204 -9.86 1.63 -23.74
CA ASN A 204 -8.95 1.64 -24.88
C ASN A 204 -8.13 2.92 -24.83
N SER A 205 -6.82 2.79 -24.66
CA SER A 205 -5.88 3.90 -24.76
C SER A 205 -4.61 3.42 -25.45
N LYS A 206 -3.92 4.33 -26.14
CA LYS A 206 -2.65 4.07 -26.83
C LYS A 206 -1.58 5.07 -26.43
N HIS A 207 -1.88 5.92 -25.46
CA HIS A 207 -1.05 7.04 -25.07
C HIS A 207 -1.13 7.24 -23.57
N VAL A 208 0.02 7.17 -22.92
CA VAL A 208 0.20 7.50 -21.51
C VAL A 208 0.98 8.80 -21.39
N THR A 209 0.60 9.62 -20.42
CA THR A 209 1.30 10.85 -20.05
C THR A 209 1.77 10.74 -18.61
N ILE A 210 3.04 11.04 -18.39
CA ILE A 210 3.67 11.11 -17.07
C ILE A 210 4.13 12.55 -16.87
N LEU A 211 3.77 13.16 -15.75
CA LEU A 211 4.31 14.42 -15.28
C LEU A 211 5.20 14.15 -14.07
N SER A 212 6.34 14.82 -13.98
CA SER A 212 7.27 14.75 -12.85
C SER A 212 7.75 16.14 -12.46
N SER A 213 8.20 16.36 -11.23
CA SER A 213 8.85 17.62 -10.87
C SER A 213 10.30 17.68 -11.39
N GLN A 214 10.84 16.53 -11.79
CA GLN A 214 12.18 16.36 -12.32
C GLN A 214 12.17 16.34 -13.85
N ASN A 215 13.34 16.61 -14.44
CA ASN A 215 13.51 16.47 -15.88
C ASN A 215 13.48 14.99 -16.28
N ILE A 216 12.44 14.60 -17.00
CA ILE A 216 12.20 13.22 -17.47
C ILE A 216 12.26 13.12 -18.99
N ASN A 217 12.80 14.13 -19.68
CA ASN A 217 13.04 14.05 -21.11
C ASN A 217 13.95 12.87 -21.44
N HIS A 218 13.66 12.20 -22.56
CA HIS A 218 14.45 11.09 -23.07
C HIS A 218 14.41 9.81 -22.21
N LEU A 219 13.52 9.73 -21.23
CA LEU A 219 13.29 8.53 -20.44
C LEU A 219 12.31 7.54 -21.09
N GLU A 220 11.79 7.80 -22.29
CA GLU A 220 10.83 6.90 -22.96
C GLU A 220 11.40 5.48 -23.12
N ASN A 221 12.70 5.39 -23.42
CA ASN A 221 13.40 4.12 -23.62
C ASN A 221 13.77 3.40 -22.32
N VAL A 222 13.55 4.04 -21.16
CA VAL A 222 13.73 3.40 -19.84
C VAL A 222 12.51 2.57 -19.47
N PHE A 223 11.36 2.83 -20.08
CA PHE A 223 10.10 2.22 -19.69
C PHE A 223 9.64 1.15 -20.67
N ALA A 224 9.24 -0.01 -20.15
CA ALA A 224 8.41 -0.96 -20.87
C ALA A 224 6.95 -0.78 -20.43
N ILE A 225 6.05 -0.67 -21.41
CA ILE A 225 4.62 -0.60 -21.13
C ILE A 225 4.02 -1.99 -21.30
N SER A 226 3.29 -2.44 -20.28
CA SER A 226 2.53 -3.69 -20.32
C SER A 226 1.08 -3.45 -19.91
N THR A 227 0.16 -4.18 -20.52
CA THR A 227 -1.27 -4.11 -20.17
C THR A 227 -1.81 -5.46 -19.75
N SER A 228 -2.89 -5.45 -18.97
CA SER A 228 -3.63 -6.66 -18.60
C SER A 228 -5.13 -6.39 -18.51
N THR A 229 -5.93 -7.41 -18.81
CA THR A 229 -7.38 -7.40 -18.64
C THR A 229 -7.81 -7.87 -17.25
N ASN A 230 -7.00 -8.71 -16.60
CA ASN A 230 -7.33 -9.37 -15.33
C ASN A 230 -6.30 -9.17 -14.21
N GLY A 231 -5.11 -8.66 -14.52
CA GLY A 231 -4.01 -8.45 -13.57
C GLY A 231 -3.08 -9.67 -13.42
N ASP A 232 -3.43 -10.83 -13.99
CA ASP A 232 -2.63 -12.06 -13.90
C ASP A 232 -1.77 -12.28 -15.15
N ARG A 233 -2.31 -11.94 -16.33
CA ARG A 233 -1.64 -12.13 -17.61
C ARG A 233 -1.31 -10.78 -18.22
N TRP A 234 -0.02 -10.52 -18.39
CA TRP A 234 0.50 -9.25 -18.89
C TRP A 234 0.97 -9.40 -20.33
N VAL A 235 0.66 -8.39 -21.13
CA VAL A 235 1.09 -8.30 -22.52
C VAL A 235 1.97 -7.06 -22.65
N THR A 236 3.23 -7.27 -23.01
CA THR A 236 4.16 -6.18 -23.30
C THR A 236 3.78 -5.52 -24.62
N CYS A 237 3.65 -4.20 -24.59
CA CYS A 237 3.28 -3.38 -25.72
C CYS A 237 4.53 -2.84 -26.41
N LYS A 238 4.44 -2.62 -27.72
CA LYS A 238 5.52 -2.00 -28.48
C LYS A 238 5.40 -0.49 -28.42
N TYR A 239 6.52 0.21 -28.34
CA TYR A 239 6.54 1.65 -28.49
C TYR A 239 5.95 2.04 -29.85
N GLN A 240 5.07 3.04 -29.84
CA GLN A 240 4.47 3.62 -31.03
C GLN A 240 4.73 5.13 -31.04
N PRO A 241 5.47 5.64 -32.04
CA PRO A 241 5.62 7.09 -32.20
C PRO A 241 4.26 7.76 -32.34
N LEU A 242 4.02 8.79 -31.53
CA LEU A 242 2.81 9.59 -31.60
C LEU A 242 2.92 10.54 -32.80
N LYS A 243 1.96 10.44 -33.74
CA LYS A 243 1.96 11.20 -35.00
C LYS A 243 1.79 12.71 -34.80
N ASP A 244 1.10 13.09 -33.73
CA ASP A 244 0.78 14.48 -33.36
C ASP A 244 1.33 14.85 -31.98
N ALA A 245 2.26 14.08 -31.43
CA ALA A 245 2.99 14.55 -30.26
C ALA A 245 3.80 15.75 -30.71
N VAL A 246 3.27 16.94 -30.42
CA VAL A 246 4.11 18.08 -30.06
C VAL A 246 5.12 17.49 -29.10
N VAL A 247 6.38 17.34 -29.54
CA VAL A 247 7.48 17.02 -28.65
C VAL A 247 7.30 18.02 -27.53
N SER A 248 6.87 17.54 -26.36
CA SER A 248 6.58 18.43 -25.25
C SER A 248 7.86 19.19 -25.01
N SER A 249 7.84 20.50 -25.24
CA SER A 249 8.98 21.35 -24.91
C SER A 249 9.19 21.41 -23.40
N ASP A 250 8.20 20.94 -22.63
CA ASP A 250 8.26 20.81 -21.19
C ASP A 250 9.08 19.56 -20.80
N PRO A 251 10.28 19.73 -20.22
CA PRO A 251 11.13 18.63 -19.81
C PRO A 251 10.57 17.77 -18.68
N HIS A 252 9.49 18.21 -18.06
CA HIS A 252 8.83 17.55 -16.94
C HIS A 252 7.72 16.59 -17.38
N ARG A 253 7.38 16.58 -18.68
CA ARG A 253 6.24 15.84 -19.22
C ARG A 253 6.67 14.86 -20.30
N LEU A 254 6.41 13.59 -20.04
CA LEU A 254 6.72 12.49 -20.93
C LEU A 254 5.44 11.94 -21.57
N HIS A 255 5.44 11.82 -22.89
CA HIS A 255 4.34 11.25 -23.66
C HIS A 255 4.81 9.96 -24.32
N ILE A 256 4.21 8.82 -23.96
CA ILE A 256 4.59 7.52 -24.50
C ILE A 256 3.40 6.94 -25.26
N GLY A 257 3.55 6.79 -26.57
CA GLY A 257 2.62 6.02 -27.39
C GLY A 257 2.96 4.54 -27.36
N PHE A 258 1.94 3.68 -27.33
CA PHE A 258 2.12 2.24 -27.28
C PHE A 258 1.07 1.48 -28.09
N LEU A 259 1.46 0.32 -28.60
CA LEU A 259 0.60 -0.61 -29.33
C LEU A 259 0.76 -2.02 -28.77
N CYS A 260 -0.30 -2.54 -28.17
CA CYS A 260 -0.31 -3.90 -27.63
C CYS A 260 -0.81 -4.90 -28.70
N PRO A 261 -0.21 -6.11 -28.78
CA PRO A 261 -0.62 -7.16 -29.73
C PRO A 261 -2.10 -7.55 -29.68
N ALA A 262 -2.74 -7.47 -28.51
CA ALA A 262 -4.18 -7.66 -28.34
C ALA A 262 -4.86 -6.28 -28.32
N ALA A 263 -5.71 -6.01 -29.31
CA ALA A 263 -6.48 -4.76 -29.41
C ALA A 263 -7.67 -4.68 -28.42
N GLU A 264 -7.57 -5.41 -27.30
CA GLU A 264 -8.64 -5.50 -26.31
C GLU A 264 -8.56 -4.35 -25.30
N PRO A 265 -9.71 -3.88 -24.82
CA PRO A 265 -9.73 -2.93 -23.72
C PRO A 265 -9.07 -3.55 -22.49
N PHE A 266 -8.15 -2.82 -21.87
CA PHE A 266 -7.40 -3.29 -20.72
C PHE A 266 -7.89 -2.62 -19.43
N ARG A 267 -7.67 -3.29 -18.31
CA ARG A 267 -7.97 -2.77 -16.97
C ARG A 267 -6.74 -2.38 -16.18
N PHE A 268 -5.57 -2.87 -16.59
CA PHE A 268 -4.31 -2.61 -15.92
C PHE A 268 -3.28 -2.11 -16.91
N LEU A 269 -2.55 -1.08 -16.50
CA LEU A 269 -1.36 -0.56 -17.15
C LEU A 269 -0.20 -0.69 -16.17
N ARG A 270 0.95 -1.19 -16.63
CA ARG A 270 2.23 -1.12 -15.92
C ARG A 270 3.25 -0.41 -16.79
N ILE A 271 4.02 0.46 -16.16
CA ILE A 271 5.18 1.17 -16.69
C ILE A 271 6.36 0.66 -15.87
N GLU A 272 7.12 -0.24 -16.48
CA GLU A 272 8.21 -0.97 -15.82
C GLU A 272 9.57 -0.36 -16.16
N PHE A 273 10.39 -0.09 -15.14
CA PHE A 273 11.76 0.36 -15.32
C PHE A 273 12.61 -0.78 -15.91
N GLN A 274 13.22 -0.55 -17.07
CA GLN A 274 14.08 -1.54 -17.75
C GLN A 274 15.54 -1.51 -17.29
N ARG A 275 15.89 -0.52 -16.46
CA ARG A 275 17.22 -0.35 -15.86
C ARG A 275 17.09 0.39 -14.54
N ASP A 276 18.09 0.21 -13.69
CA ASP A 276 18.21 0.95 -12.44
C ASP A 276 18.33 2.46 -12.71
N LEU A 277 17.69 3.27 -11.86
CA LEU A 277 17.87 4.70 -11.83
C LEU A 277 18.85 5.10 -10.70
N PRO A 278 19.58 6.20 -10.86
CA PRO A 278 20.52 6.66 -9.83
C PRO A 278 19.84 7.42 -8.68
N GLU A 279 18.63 7.93 -8.91
CA GLU A 279 17.91 8.81 -7.99
C GLU A 279 16.44 8.33 -7.85
N PRO A 280 15.76 8.69 -6.74
CA PRO A 280 14.33 8.47 -6.59
C PRO A 280 13.53 9.11 -7.73
N PHE A 281 12.49 8.41 -8.18
CA PHE A 281 11.63 8.84 -9.28
C PHE A 281 10.34 9.44 -8.74
N GLU A 282 9.80 10.43 -9.47
CA GLU A 282 8.58 11.13 -9.08
C GLU A 282 7.52 11.11 -10.17
N VAL A 283 6.26 10.97 -9.74
CA VAL A 283 5.08 11.09 -10.60
C VAL A 283 4.12 12.07 -9.95
N CYS A 284 3.95 13.22 -10.58
CA CYS A 284 2.99 14.26 -10.19
C CYS A 284 1.62 14.07 -10.87
N SER A 285 1.62 13.44 -12.04
CA SER A 285 0.38 13.13 -12.73
C SER A 285 0.59 11.95 -13.66
N LEU A 286 -0.26 10.94 -13.54
CA LEU A 286 -0.31 9.80 -14.45
C LEU A 286 -1.65 9.78 -15.17
N GLY A 287 -1.61 9.99 -16.48
CA GLY A 287 -2.80 10.09 -17.33
C GLY A 287 -2.79 9.12 -18.49
N LEU A 288 -3.98 8.70 -18.92
CA LEU A 288 -4.20 7.93 -20.14
C LEU A 288 -5.10 8.73 -21.09
N GLU A 289 -4.77 8.73 -22.39
CA GLU A 289 -5.60 9.39 -23.39
C GLU A 289 -7.02 8.82 -23.35
N GLY A 290 -8.02 9.71 -23.35
CA GLY A 290 -9.44 9.35 -23.28
C GLY A 290 -9.92 8.92 -21.89
N PHE A 291 -9.06 8.97 -20.87
CA PHE A 291 -9.40 8.60 -19.50
C PHE A 291 -9.09 9.73 -18.53
N ASN A 292 -10.14 10.42 -18.09
CA ASN A 292 -10.03 11.45 -17.06
C ASN A 292 -10.00 10.78 -15.68
N VAL A 293 -8.79 10.59 -15.16
CA VAL A 293 -8.49 10.42 -13.72
C VAL A 293 -9.06 11.59 -12.96
#